data_AF-A0A368FJ68-F1
#
_entry.id   AF-A0A368FJ68-F1
#
_cell.length_a   1.000
_cell.length_b   1.000
_cell.length_c   1.000
_cell.angle_alpha   90.00
_cell.angle_beta   90.00
_cell.angle_gamma   90.00
#
_symmetry.space_group_name_H-M   'P 1'
#
loop_
_entity.id
_entity.type
_entity.pdbx_description
1 polymer ?
#
loop_
_entity_poly.entity_id
_entity_poly.type
_entity_poly.pdbx_seq_one_letter_code
_entity_poly.pdbx_strand_id
1 'polypeptide(L)' 'MNIVDAKQVRQEIDELLTSGRLERLETVSAHVFQMFGREWKEMTNQNILVHLFHDTLDDVNKILARDHWKGFS' A
#
# COMPACT_ATOMS: atom_id res chain seq x y z
N MET A 1 12.17 -11.75 1.74
CA MET A 1 10.90 -11.65 0.98
C MET A 1 11.26 -11.87 -0.47
N ASN A 2 10.75 -12.92 -1.11
CA ASN A 2 11.19 -13.30 -2.46
C ASN A 2 10.57 -12.35 -3.49
N ILE A 3 11.32 -12.04 -4.54
CA ILE A 3 10.93 -11.12 -5.64
C ILE A 3 9.61 -11.57 -6.32
N VAL A 4 9.28 -12.86 -6.23
CA VAL A 4 8.04 -13.47 -6.75
C VAL A 4 6.81 -12.96 -5.99
N ASP A 5 6.88 -12.87 -4.65
CA ASP A 5 5.75 -12.48 -3.80
C ASP A 5 5.31 -11.04 -4.09
N ALA A 6 6.27 -10.14 -4.31
CA ALA A 6 6.00 -8.72 -4.55
C ALA A 6 5.37 -8.45 -5.94
N LYS A 7 5.74 -9.24 -6.95
CA LYS A 7 5.11 -9.16 -8.28
C LYS A 7 3.66 -9.66 -8.22
N GLN A 8 3.42 -10.74 -7.48
CA GLN A 8 2.10 -11.33 -7.34
C GLN A 8 1.14 -10.39 -6.57
N VAL A 9 1.60 -9.82 -5.45
CA VAL A 9 0.83 -8.81 -4.71
C VAL A 9 0.53 -7.58 -5.56
N ARG A 10 1.46 -7.13 -6.41
CA ARG A 10 1.22 -6.03 -7.35
C ARG A 10 0.11 -6.37 -8.34
N GLN A 11 0.15 -7.57 -8.90
CA GLN A 11 -0.83 -8.02 -9.88
C GLN A 11 -2.22 -8.12 -9.25
N GLU A 12 -2.33 -8.66 -8.04
CA GLU A 12 -3.58 -8.74 -7.28
C GLU A 12 -4.17 -7.36 -7.00
N ILE A 13 -3.36 -6.36 -6.64
CA ILE A 13 -3.85 -4.98 -6.42
C ILE A 13 -4.34 -4.37 -7.74
N ASP A 14 -3.56 -4.48 -8.81
CA ASP A 14 -3.93 -3.93 -10.13
C ASP A 14 -5.21 -4.63 -10.67
N GLU A 15 -5.38 -5.94 -10.42
CA GLU A 15 -6.58 -6.72 -10.73
C GLU A 15 -7.78 -6.30 -9.87
N LEU A 16 -7.60 -6.09 -8.58
CA LEU A 16 -8.65 -5.60 -7.68
C LEU A 16 -9.12 -4.19 -8.06
N LEU A 17 -8.21 -3.32 -8.49
CA LEU A 17 -8.54 -1.98 -9.00
C LEU A 17 -9.30 -2.02 -10.32
N THR A 18 -8.95 -2.94 -11.22
CA THR A 18 -9.61 -3.08 -12.53
C THR A 18 -10.93 -3.82 -12.46
N SER A 19 -11.16 -4.62 -11.41
CA SER A 19 -12.40 -5.37 -11.19
C SER A 19 -13.62 -4.52 -10.81
N GLY A 20 -13.43 -3.23 -10.49
CA GLY A 20 -14.50 -2.36 -9.98
C GLY A 20 -14.89 -2.61 -8.51
N ARG A 21 -14.24 -3.58 -7.84
CA ARG A 21 -14.45 -3.88 -6.41
C ARG A 21 -13.90 -2.79 -5.49
N LEU A 22 -12.75 -2.23 -5.84
CA LEU A 22 -12.09 -1.17 -5.08
C LEU A 22 -12.40 0.19 -5.70
N GLU A 23 -13.14 1.02 -4.98
CA GLU A 23 -13.34 2.42 -5.34
C GLU A 23 -12.23 3.27 -4.70
N ARG A 24 -11.47 4.02 -5.51
CA ARG A 24 -10.44 4.92 -4.99
C ARG A 24 -11.08 6.20 -4.47
N LEU A 25 -10.90 6.46 -3.18
CA LEU A 25 -11.38 7.67 -2.53
C LEU A 25 -10.36 8.81 -2.64
N GLU A 26 -9.09 8.52 -2.35
CA GLU A 26 -8.04 9.55 -2.30
C GLU A 26 -6.65 8.99 -2.61
N THR A 27 -5.73 9.88 -3.00
CA THR A 27 -4.30 9.59 -3.10
C THR A 27 -3.50 10.75 -2.54
N VAL A 28 -2.60 10.46 -1.60
CA VAL A 28 -1.75 11.46 -0.95
C VAL A 28 -0.28 11.05 -1.04
N SER A 29 0.62 12.04 -0.95
CA SER A 29 2.06 11.82 -0.83
C SER A 29 2.44 11.97 0.65
N ALA A 30 3.00 10.92 1.26
CA ALA A 30 3.26 10.90 2.70
C ALA A 30 4.52 10.11 3.07
N HIS A 31 5.19 10.50 4.15
CA HIS A 31 6.26 9.75 4.81
C HIS A 31 5.64 8.86 5.90
N VAL A 32 5.85 7.54 5.81
CA VAL A 32 5.14 6.58 6.69
C VAL A 32 6.01 6.16 7.87
N PHE A 33 5.41 6.21 9.06
CA PHE A 33 5.98 5.71 10.31
C PHE A 33 5.03 4.67 10.92
N GLN A 34 5.57 3.66 11.58
CA GLN A 34 4.81 2.65 12.33
C GLN A 34 5.21 2.70 13.80
N MET A 35 4.23 2.68 14.70
CA MET A 35 4.47 2.61 16.13
C MET A 35 4.81 1.17 16.54
N PHE A 36 5.95 0.97 17.18
CA PHE A 36 6.37 -0.28 17.80
C PHE A 36 6.55 -0.06 19.31
N GLY A 37 5.61 -0.56 20.11
CA GLY A 37 5.57 -0.28 21.54
C GLY A 37 5.24 1.20 21.80
N ARG A 38 6.23 1.99 22.25
CA ARG A 38 6.10 3.44 22.49
C ARG A 38 6.95 4.30 21.55
N GLU A 39 7.57 3.68 20.55
CA GLU A 39 8.48 4.36 19.63
C GLU A 39 7.92 4.36 18.22
N TRP A 40 8.05 5.48 17.52
CA TRP A 40 7.78 5.56 16.09
C TRP A 40 9.01 5.10 15.32
N LYS A 41 8.84 4.15 14.41
CA LYS A 41 9.89 3.68 13.49
C LYS A 41 9.53 4.09 12.07
N GLU A 42 10.53 4.60 11.37
CA GLU A 42 10.43 4.97 9.96
C GLU A 42 10.23 3.72 9.10
N MET A 43 9.24 3.75 8.22
CA MET A 43 8.91 2.65 7.31
C MET A 43 9.32 2.93 5.87
N THR A 44 9.33 4.21 5.47
CA THR A 44 9.74 4.65 4.13
C THR A 44 10.86 5.67 4.27
N ASN A 45 11.84 5.70 3.36
CA ASN A 45 12.96 6.66 3.42
C ASN A 45 12.69 7.97 2.67
N GLN A 46 11.51 8.11 2.10
CA GLN A 46 11.02 9.27 1.37
C GLN A 46 9.48 9.26 1.37
N ASN A 47 8.88 10.33 0.85
CA ASN A 47 7.45 10.35 0.61
C ASN A 47 7.05 9.32 -0.44
N ILE A 48 5.97 8.61 -0.17
CA ILE A 48 5.41 7.59 -1.05
C ILE A 48 3.95 7.91 -1.36
N LEU A 49 3.42 7.30 -2.43
CA LEU A 49 2.00 7.38 -2.71
C LEU A 49 1.23 6.43 -1.79
N VAL A 50 0.27 7.00 -1.07
CA VAL A 50 -0.69 6.30 -0.23
C VAL A 50 -2.07 6.48 -0.81
N HIS A 51 -2.77 5.37 -1.00
CA HIS A 51 -4.08 5.34 -1.61
C HIS A 51 -5.11 4.86 -0.57
N LEU A 52 -6.23 5.56 -0.51
CA LEU A 52 -7.40 5.15 0.26
C LEU A 52 -8.43 4.55 -0.70
N PHE A 53 -8.89 3.34 -0.39
CA PHE A 53 -9.90 2.63 -1.16
C PHE A 53 -11.08 2.25 -0.28
N HIS A 54 -12.27 2.26 -0.85
CA HIS A 54 -13.42 1.56 -0.32
C HIS A 54 -13.54 0.20 -1.03
N ASP A 55 -13.48 -0.90 -0.28
CA ASP A 55 -13.74 -2.25 -0.78
C ASP A 55 -15.21 -2.58 -0.62
N THR A 56 -15.93 -2.59 -1.75
CA THR A 56 -17.37 -2.79 -1.80
C THR A 56 -17.81 -4.23 -1.46
N LEU A 57 -16.92 -5.22 -1.55
CA LEU A 57 -17.26 -6.61 -1.21
C LEU A 57 -17.30 -6.80 0.30
N ASP A 58 -16.30 -6.25 0.98
CA ASP A 58 -16.13 -6.39 2.42
C ASP A 58 -16.78 -5.23 3.20
N ASP A 59 -17.25 -4.19 2.49
CA ASP A 59 -17.77 -2.90 3.02
C ASP A 59 -16.82 -2.24 4.02
N VAL A 60 -15.54 -2.13 3.64
CA VAL A 60 -14.48 -1.55 4.49
C VAL A 60 -13.55 -0.63 3.72
N ASN A 61 -13.01 0.37 4.41
CA ASN A 61 -11.96 1.22 3.87
C ASN A 61 -10.58 0.60 4.11
N LYS A 62 -9.74 0.57 3.07
CA LYS A 62 -8.39 0.01 3.08
C LYS A 62 -7.38 1.08 2.69
N ILE A 63 -6.24 1.10 3.38
CA ILE A 63 -5.10 1.96 3.04
C ILE A 63 -4.04 1.09 2.36
N LEU A 64 -3.59 1.54 1.19
CA LEU A 64 -2.48 0.95 0.48
C LEU A 64 -1.35 1.97 0.36
N ALA A 65 -0.24 1.72 1.04
CA ALA A 65 0.95 2.55 0.97
C ALA A 65 2.06 1.76 0.26
N ARG A 66 2.53 2.25 -0.89
CA ARG A 66 3.58 1.57 -1.66
C ARG A 66 4.86 2.37 -1.63
N ASP A 67 5.87 1.86 -0.93
CA ASP A 67 7.22 2.40 -1.05
C ASP A 67 7.85 2.00 -2.38
N HIS A 68 8.73 2.85 -2.91
CA HIS A 68 9.61 2.49 -4.00
C HIS A 68 10.44 1.30 -3.54
N TRP A 69 10.11 0.12 -4.07
CA TRP A 69 10.82 -1.14 -3.84
C TRP A 69 12.32 -0.90 -3.66
N LYS A 70 12.85 -1.15 -2.44
CA LYS A 70 14.28 -1.35 -2.24
C LYS A 70 14.64 -2.66 -2.93
N GLY A 71 14.98 -2.58 -4.21
CA GLY A 71 15.75 -3.63 -4.85
C GLY A 71 17.01 -3.80 -4.03
N PHE A 72 17.24 -4.99 -3.48
CA PHE A 72 18.53 -5.35 -2.93
C PHE A 72 19.56 -5.22 -4.06
N SER A 73 20.27 -4.09 -4.08
CA SER A 73 21.56 -3.92 -4.74
C SER A 73 22.65 -4.41 -3.81
#